data_AF-A0A1W9LUH8-F1
#
_entry.id   AF-A0A1W9LUH8-F1
#
_cell.length_a   1.000
_cell.length_b   1.000
_cell.length_c   1.000
_cell.angle_alpha   90.00
_cell.angle_beta   90.00
_cell.angle_gamma   90.00
#
_symmetry.space_group_name_H-M   'P 1'
#
loop_
_entity.id
_entity.type
_entity.pdbx_description
1 polymer ?
#
loop_
_entity_poly.entity_id
_entity_poly.type
_entity_poly.pdbx_seq_one_letter_code
_entity_poly.pdbx_strand_id
1 'polypeptide(L)'
;MKGDSEMFHKKLCAAMVVVFCLCMAGSLFAEGKTFTNSIGMKFVYIPPGTFMMGSSKDEPERHSNETQHKVTLTIGFYMQATEVTQGQWKAIMGNNPSHFKDCGDNCPVETVSWIDSQTFIQKLNKKEGTGKYRLPTEAEWEYAARSGTTTPFAFGSCLSAFQANYNGNYPLEGCSKGSYLQKTISVGSFLPNIWGLYDMYGNLFEWVEDIYSDKGVYIVEQIDDPIYTGSGSYRVVRGGSWYSIAQNCRSAYRSSYSPGDRLNRIGFRIVRIP
;
A
#
# COMPACT_ATOMS: atom_id res chain seq x y z
N MET A 1 -42.53 -55.45 45.85
CA MET A 1 -42.20 -55.43 47.29
C MET A 1 -41.18 -54.33 47.51
N LYS A 2 -41.50 -53.39 48.42
CA LYS A 2 -40.64 -52.54 49.28
C LYS A 2 -39.19 -52.32 48.80
N GLY A 3 -38.70 -51.10 48.57
CA GLY A 3 -38.80 -49.94 49.46
C GLY A 3 -37.45 -49.73 50.15
N ASP A 4 -36.77 -48.65 49.77
CA ASP A 4 -35.82 -47.79 50.49
C ASP A 4 -34.59 -48.37 51.21
N SER A 5 -33.40 -47.87 50.83
CA SER A 5 -32.59 -47.05 51.74
C SER A 5 -31.50 -46.26 50.98
N GLU A 6 -31.65 -44.95 50.93
CA GLU A 6 -30.55 -43.99 50.77
C GLU A 6 -29.58 -44.10 51.96
N MET A 7 -28.26 -43.97 51.74
CA MET A 7 -27.46 -42.99 52.49
C MET A 7 -26.08 -42.71 51.86
N PHE A 8 -25.95 -41.51 51.30
CA PHE A 8 -24.81 -40.58 51.36
C PHE A 8 -23.39 -41.04 50.95
N HIS A 9 -22.90 -40.47 49.84
CA HIS A 9 -21.69 -39.63 49.90
C HIS A 9 -21.72 -38.50 48.87
N LYS A 10 -21.70 -37.27 49.38
CA LYS A 10 -21.56 -36.01 48.66
C LYS A 10 -20.17 -35.88 48.03
N LYS A 11 -20.10 -35.59 46.73
CA LYS A 11 -19.05 -34.78 46.07
C LYS A 11 -19.70 -34.07 44.88
N LEU A 12 -20.22 -32.85 45.08
CA LEU A 12 -19.60 -31.57 44.74
C LEU A 12 -18.96 -31.49 43.34
N CYS A 13 -19.55 -30.59 42.54
CA CYS A 13 -18.97 -29.71 41.54
C CYS A 13 -18.23 -30.30 40.32
N ALA A 14 -18.83 -30.15 39.14
CA ALA A 14 -18.54 -29.02 38.25
C ALA A 14 -19.44 -29.08 37.01
N ALA A 15 -20.40 -28.15 36.91
CA ALA A 15 -21.06 -27.88 35.65
C ALA A 15 -20.05 -27.14 34.75
N MET A 16 -19.63 -27.78 33.66
CA MET A 16 -18.92 -27.10 32.57
C MET A 16 -19.90 -26.12 31.91
N VAL A 17 -19.92 -24.88 32.40
CA VAL A 17 -20.45 -23.76 31.62
C VAL A 17 -19.40 -23.46 30.56
N VAL A 18 -19.61 -24.02 29.36
CA VAL A 18 -18.88 -23.61 28.17
C VAL A 18 -19.38 -22.20 27.84
N VAL A 19 -18.67 -21.19 28.35
CA VAL A 19 -18.82 -19.82 27.89
C VAL A 19 -18.26 -19.79 26.47
N PHE A 20 -19.15 -19.80 25.48
CA PHE A 20 -18.82 -19.39 24.12
C PHE A 20 -18.43 -17.90 24.18
N CYS A 21 -17.15 -17.65 24.37
CA CYS A 21 -16.58 -16.33 24.15
C CYS A 21 -16.59 -16.13 22.63
N LEU A 22 -17.66 -15.52 22.11
CA LEU A 22 -17.61 -14.90 20.80
C LEU A 22 -16.53 -13.82 20.89
N CYS A 23 -15.31 -14.16 20.48
CA CYS A 23 -14.33 -13.18 20.04
C CYS A 23 -14.91 -12.52 18.78
N MET A 24 -15.82 -11.57 18.98
CA MET A 24 -15.97 -10.49 18.02
C MET A 24 -14.65 -9.74 18.06
N ALA A 25 -13.72 -10.15 17.20
CA ALA A 25 -12.66 -9.28 16.71
C ALA A 25 -13.34 -8.19 15.89
N GLY A 26 -14.05 -7.29 16.58
CA GLY A 26 -14.38 -5.99 16.04
C GLY A 26 -13.05 -5.35 15.73
N SER A 27 -12.73 -5.25 14.45
CA SER A 27 -11.62 -4.43 14.01
C SER A 27 -11.84 -3.05 14.60
N LEU A 28 -11.00 -2.68 15.57
CA LEU A 28 -10.89 -1.32 16.08
C LEU A 28 -10.24 -0.46 14.99
N PHE A 29 -10.92 -0.32 13.85
CA PHE A 29 -10.73 0.83 12.99
C PHE A 29 -11.31 2.01 13.78
N ALA A 30 -10.44 2.68 14.54
CA ALA A 30 -10.82 3.85 15.33
C ALA A 30 -11.61 4.82 14.44
N GLU A 31 -12.85 5.11 14.86
CA GLU A 31 -13.70 6.14 14.28
C GLU A 31 -12.91 7.45 14.15
N GLY A 32 -12.92 8.06 12.96
CA GLY A 32 -12.16 9.28 12.64
C GLY A 32 -10.87 9.10 11.84
N LYS A 33 -10.46 7.86 11.50
CA LYS A 33 -9.24 7.61 10.69
C LYS A 33 -9.45 7.52 9.18
N THR A 34 -10.67 7.65 8.66
CA THR A 34 -10.94 7.57 7.22
C THR A 34 -11.97 8.59 6.77
N PHE A 35 -11.88 9.05 5.52
CA PHE A 35 -12.95 9.81 4.87
C PHE A 35 -13.11 9.37 3.41
N THR A 36 -14.25 9.72 2.81
CA THR A 36 -14.51 9.49 1.38
C THR A 36 -14.84 10.82 0.71
N ASN A 37 -14.19 11.13 -0.42
CA ASN A 37 -14.43 12.39 -1.15
C ASN A 37 -15.67 12.31 -2.07
N SER A 38 -15.98 13.38 -2.81
CA SER A 38 -17.20 13.47 -3.63
C SER A 38 -17.25 12.50 -4.81
N ILE A 39 -16.12 11.85 -5.16
CA ILE A 39 -16.03 10.86 -6.24
C ILE A 39 -15.82 9.43 -5.71
N GLY A 40 -16.04 9.20 -4.41
CA GLY A 40 -15.97 7.86 -3.83
C GLY A 40 -14.56 7.34 -3.52
N MET A 41 -13.52 8.19 -3.56
CA MET A 41 -12.19 7.78 -3.10
C MET A 41 -12.16 7.69 -1.59
N LYS A 42 -11.86 6.50 -1.06
CA LYS A 42 -11.63 6.29 0.38
C LYS A 42 -10.19 6.61 0.74
N PHE A 43 -10.00 7.39 1.78
CA PHE A 43 -8.70 7.77 2.33
C PHE A 43 -8.55 7.26 3.76
N VAL A 44 -7.32 6.94 4.14
CA VAL A 44 -6.93 6.56 5.49
C VAL A 44 -5.90 7.53 6.05
N TYR A 45 -6.07 7.93 7.30
CA TYR A 45 -5.14 8.80 8.01
C TYR A 45 -3.89 8.03 8.41
N ILE A 46 -2.75 8.52 7.97
CA ILE A 46 -1.41 8.05 8.27
C ILE A 46 -0.82 9.00 9.32
N PRO A 47 -0.55 8.53 10.56
CA PRO A 47 -0.06 9.40 11.62
C PRO A 47 1.38 9.86 11.34
N PRO A 48 1.77 11.05 11.83
CA PRO A 48 3.18 11.45 11.81
C PRO A 48 4.01 10.44 12.59
N GLY A 49 5.29 10.34 12.26
CA GLY A 49 6.18 9.40 12.90
C GLY A 49 7.53 9.28 12.22
N THR A 50 8.41 8.49 12.84
CA THR A 50 9.76 8.26 12.36
C THR A 50 9.93 6.80 11.99
N PHE A 51 10.59 6.54 10.85
CA PHE A 51 10.87 5.19 10.38
C PHE A 51 12.25 5.09 9.73
N MET A 52 12.71 3.86 9.50
CA MET A 52 13.90 3.60 8.70
C MET A 52 13.48 3.40 7.24
N MET A 53 13.83 4.35 6.38
CA MET A 53 13.65 4.26 4.93
C MET A 53 14.86 3.56 4.30
N GLY A 54 14.65 2.77 3.24
CA GLY A 54 15.67 1.91 2.63
C GLY A 54 15.73 0.51 3.24
N SER A 55 16.65 -0.32 2.78
CA SER A 55 16.78 -1.73 3.21
C SER A 55 18.02 -1.97 4.06
N SER A 56 17.91 -2.89 5.02
CA SER A 56 19.06 -3.36 5.78
C SER A 56 20.07 -4.05 4.86
N LYS A 57 21.35 -4.14 5.24
CA LYS A 57 22.39 -4.79 4.41
C LYS A 57 22.13 -6.28 4.19
N ASP A 58 21.41 -6.91 5.09
CA ASP A 58 21.11 -8.34 5.08
C ASP A 58 19.74 -8.64 4.45
N GLU A 59 19.00 -7.62 4.00
CA GLU A 59 17.73 -7.81 3.32
C GLU A 59 17.97 -8.52 1.97
N PRO A 60 17.33 -9.69 1.72
CA PRO A 60 17.50 -10.41 0.48
C PRO A 60 17.19 -9.54 -0.74
N GLU A 61 18.05 -9.65 -1.75
CA GLU A 61 17.85 -9.02 -3.06
C GLU A 61 17.74 -7.48 -3.02
N ARG A 62 18.33 -6.84 -2.00
CA ARG A 62 18.48 -5.38 -1.93
C ARG A 62 19.32 -4.80 -3.06
N HIS A 63 19.05 -3.55 -3.42
CA HIS A 63 19.91 -2.77 -4.30
C HIS A 63 20.84 -1.82 -3.54
N SER A 64 21.92 -1.39 -4.18
CA SER A 64 22.91 -0.47 -3.60
C SER A 64 22.37 0.93 -3.34
N ASN A 65 21.30 1.35 -4.02
CA ASN A 65 20.63 2.64 -3.88
C ASN A 65 19.53 2.66 -2.80
N GLU A 66 19.43 1.61 -1.99
CA GLU A 66 18.45 1.46 -0.90
C GLU A 66 19.10 1.71 0.48
N THR A 67 20.05 2.64 0.57
CA THR A 67 20.78 2.93 1.81
C THR A 67 19.81 3.31 2.92
N GLN A 68 19.89 2.59 4.05
CA GLN A 68 19.03 2.81 5.18
C GLN A 68 19.35 4.12 5.92
N HIS A 69 18.35 4.92 6.20
CA HIS A 69 18.47 6.19 6.94
C HIS A 69 17.15 6.51 7.66
N LYS A 70 17.20 7.40 8.64
CA LYS A 70 16.04 7.78 9.43
C LYS A 70 15.24 8.88 8.73
N VAL A 71 13.94 8.69 8.62
CA VAL A 71 13.03 9.73 8.10
C VAL A 71 11.96 10.01 9.14
N THR A 72 11.73 11.28 9.45
CA THR A 72 10.60 11.72 10.26
C THR A 72 9.58 12.42 9.37
N LEU A 73 8.36 11.92 9.34
CA LEU A 73 7.22 12.65 8.79
C LEU A 73 6.57 13.42 9.93
N THR A 74 6.70 14.75 9.91
CA THR A 74 6.34 15.60 11.06
C THR A 74 4.83 15.86 11.12
N ILE A 75 4.15 15.73 9.98
CA ILE A 75 2.71 15.98 9.84
C ILE A 75 2.04 14.72 9.27
N GLY A 76 0.98 14.27 9.93
CA GLY A 76 0.15 13.19 9.40
C GLY A 76 -0.66 13.62 8.19
N PHE A 77 -0.96 12.69 7.31
CA PHE A 77 -1.65 12.94 6.04
C PHE A 77 -2.66 11.84 5.76
N TYR A 78 -3.56 12.08 4.82
CA TYR A 78 -4.48 11.05 4.34
C TYR A 78 -3.94 10.43 3.06
N MET A 79 -3.88 9.11 2.98
CA MET A 79 -3.53 8.38 1.76
C MET A 79 -4.73 7.63 1.22
N GLN A 80 -4.94 7.64 -0.10
CA GLN A 80 -5.97 6.84 -0.73
C GLN A 80 -5.73 5.35 -0.41
N ALA A 81 -6.79 4.65 0.01
CA ALA A 81 -6.69 3.27 0.46
C ALA A 81 -6.21 2.30 -0.64
N THR A 82 -6.43 2.65 -1.90
CA THR A 82 -6.11 1.89 -3.11
C THR A 82 -5.43 2.80 -4.13
N GLU A 83 -4.94 2.26 -5.24
CA GLU A 83 -4.64 3.08 -6.42
C GLU A 83 -5.90 3.81 -6.94
N VAL A 84 -5.69 4.88 -7.71
CA VAL A 84 -6.76 5.55 -8.45
C VAL A 84 -7.35 4.56 -9.44
N THR A 85 -8.66 4.38 -9.39
CA THR A 85 -9.37 3.42 -10.25
C THR A 85 -9.72 4.01 -11.60
N GLN A 86 -9.99 3.16 -12.59
CA GLN A 86 -10.49 3.56 -13.91
C GLN A 86 -11.81 4.33 -13.80
N GLY A 87 -12.71 3.96 -12.88
CA GLY A 87 -13.95 4.68 -12.60
C GLY A 87 -13.72 6.10 -12.07
N GLN A 88 -12.82 6.23 -11.07
CA GLN A 88 -12.43 7.53 -10.51
C GLN A 88 -11.73 8.41 -11.55
N TRP A 89 -10.85 7.82 -12.38
CA TRP A 89 -10.21 8.50 -13.49
C TRP A 89 -11.25 9.06 -14.47
N LYS A 90 -12.18 8.22 -14.96
CA LYS A 90 -13.25 8.65 -15.86
C LYS A 90 -14.07 9.80 -15.28
N ALA A 91 -14.39 9.76 -13.99
CA ALA A 91 -15.18 10.81 -13.33
C ALA A 91 -14.52 12.20 -13.34
N ILE A 92 -13.18 12.27 -13.40
CA ILE A 92 -12.41 13.52 -13.41
C ILE A 92 -11.92 13.89 -14.81
N MET A 93 -11.51 12.90 -15.60
CA MET A 93 -10.82 13.11 -16.88
C MET A 93 -11.72 12.92 -18.10
N GLY A 94 -12.86 12.23 -17.96
CA GLY A 94 -13.84 12.02 -19.03
C GLY A 94 -13.46 10.96 -20.06
N ASN A 95 -12.36 10.22 -19.84
CA ASN A 95 -11.89 9.15 -20.73
C ASN A 95 -11.33 7.97 -19.91
N ASN A 96 -10.90 6.88 -20.56
CA ASN A 96 -10.19 5.78 -19.93
C ASN A 96 -8.99 5.34 -20.78
N PRO A 97 -7.74 5.67 -20.39
CA PRO A 97 -6.54 5.35 -21.17
C PRO A 97 -6.01 3.94 -20.94
N SER A 98 -6.50 3.22 -19.93
CA SER A 98 -5.98 1.92 -19.50
C SER A 98 -5.95 0.89 -20.62
N HIS A 99 -4.92 0.05 -20.65
CA HIS A 99 -4.83 -1.12 -21.51
C HIS A 99 -5.82 -2.21 -21.09
N PHE A 100 -5.91 -2.52 -19.79
CA PHE A 100 -6.80 -3.55 -19.23
C PHE A 100 -8.20 -3.00 -18.95
N LYS A 101 -8.90 -2.53 -19.99
CA LYS A 101 -10.23 -1.88 -19.86
C LYS A 101 -11.33 -2.84 -19.41
N ASP A 102 -11.25 -4.09 -19.84
CA ASP A 102 -12.25 -5.13 -19.53
C ASP A 102 -12.22 -5.57 -18.06
N CYS A 103 -11.26 -5.08 -17.28
CA CYS A 103 -11.15 -5.30 -15.85
C CYS A 103 -12.28 -4.58 -15.07
N GLY A 104 -12.80 -3.48 -15.62
CA GLY A 104 -13.91 -2.71 -15.05
C GLY A 104 -13.50 -1.54 -14.16
N ASP A 105 -14.50 -0.80 -13.68
CA ASP A 105 -14.31 0.52 -13.05
C ASP A 105 -13.53 0.49 -11.74
N ASN A 106 -13.50 -0.66 -11.06
CA ASN A 106 -12.74 -0.86 -9.82
C ASN A 106 -11.28 -1.29 -10.07
N CYS A 107 -10.87 -1.49 -11.32
CA CYS A 107 -9.45 -1.75 -11.61
C CYS A 107 -8.65 -0.46 -11.56
N PRO A 108 -7.36 -0.53 -11.22
CA PRO A 108 -6.54 0.66 -11.16
C PRO A 108 -6.34 1.22 -12.56
N VAL A 109 -6.27 2.56 -12.67
CA VAL A 109 -5.95 3.21 -13.92
C VAL A 109 -4.45 3.05 -14.20
N GLU A 110 -4.14 2.47 -15.36
CA GLU A 110 -2.78 2.40 -15.90
C GLU A 110 -2.70 3.05 -17.29
N THR A 111 -1.50 3.05 -17.89
CA THR A 111 -1.21 3.79 -19.13
C THR A 111 -1.39 5.30 -18.94
N VAL A 112 -1.07 5.78 -17.74
CA VAL A 112 -1.06 7.19 -17.35
C VAL A 112 0.36 7.61 -16.95
N SER A 113 0.75 8.81 -17.37
CA SER A 113 2.05 9.37 -17.03
C SER A 113 2.01 10.14 -15.72
N TRP A 114 3.18 10.49 -15.19
CA TRP A 114 3.28 11.41 -14.06
C TRP A 114 2.59 12.74 -14.37
N ILE A 115 2.76 13.26 -15.60
CA ILE A 115 2.13 14.50 -16.06
C ILE A 115 0.59 14.39 -16.11
N ASP A 116 0.07 13.26 -16.59
CA ASP A 116 -1.38 13.05 -16.61
C ASP A 116 -1.94 12.91 -15.19
N SER A 117 -1.18 12.29 -14.28
CA SER A 117 -1.53 12.15 -12.86
C SER A 117 -1.64 13.52 -12.18
N GLN A 118 -0.71 14.44 -12.47
CA GLN A 118 -0.81 15.83 -11.98
C GLN A 118 -2.03 16.56 -12.56
N THR A 119 -2.34 16.33 -13.85
CA THR A 119 -3.55 16.91 -14.47
C THR A 119 -4.83 16.39 -13.79
N PHE A 120 -4.89 15.10 -13.48
CA PHE A 120 -5.97 14.50 -12.71
C PHE A 120 -6.12 15.17 -11.34
N ILE A 121 -5.01 15.31 -10.60
CA ILE A 121 -4.98 15.92 -9.27
C ILE A 121 -5.45 17.38 -9.32
N GLN A 122 -4.99 18.17 -10.29
CA GLN A 122 -5.42 19.56 -10.47
C GLN A 122 -6.94 19.66 -10.69
N LYS A 123 -7.51 18.79 -11.54
CA LYS A 123 -8.95 18.76 -11.78
C LYS A 123 -9.73 18.29 -10.57
N LEU A 124 -9.23 17.30 -9.82
CA LEU A 124 -9.83 16.84 -8.57
C LEU A 124 -9.86 17.96 -7.52
N ASN A 125 -8.73 18.65 -7.32
CA ASN A 125 -8.63 19.82 -6.45
C ASN A 125 -9.66 20.89 -6.82
N LYS A 126 -9.78 21.24 -8.12
CA LYS A 126 -10.80 22.18 -8.61
C LYS A 126 -12.22 21.70 -8.31
N LYS A 127 -12.53 20.43 -8.55
CA LYS A 127 -13.87 19.84 -8.31
C LYS A 127 -14.24 19.88 -6.83
N GLU A 128 -13.28 19.63 -5.96
CA GLU A 128 -13.45 19.57 -4.50
C GLU A 128 -13.33 20.95 -3.82
N GLY A 129 -13.06 22.02 -4.58
CA GLY A 129 -12.86 23.36 -4.03
C GLY A 129 -11.66 23.45 -3.08
N THR A 130 -10.60 22.67 -3.34
CA THR A 130 -9.43 22.55 -2.46
C THR A 130 -8.13 22.57 -3.25
N GLY A 131 -6.99 22.64 -2.56
CA GLY A 131 -5.65 22.51 -3.13
C GLY A 131 -4.82 21.46 -2.38
N LYS A 132 -5.49 20.54 -1.68
CA LYS A 132 -4.86 19.64 -0.70
C LYS A 132 -4.45 18.28 -1.26
N TYR A 133 -4.98 17.87 -2.42
CA TYR A 133 -4.61 16.60 -3.05
C TYR A 133 -3.30 16.73 -3.82
N ARG A 134 -2.44 15.72 -3.72
CA ARG A 134 -1.17 15.59 -4.45
C ARG A 134 -0.72 14.14 -4.56
N LEU A 135 0.33 13.87 -5.31
CA LEU A 135 1.05 12.59 -5.21
C LEU A 135 1.73 12.49 -3.82
N PRO A 136 1.88 11.27 -3.26
CA PRO A 136 2.73 11.08 -2.09
C PRO A 136 4.17 11.46 -2.43
N THR A 137 4.95 11.89 -1.43
CA THR A 137 6.40 11.81 -1.55
C THR A 137 6.81 10.35 -1.51
N GLU A 138 8.02 10.04 -1.98
CA GLU A 138 8.55 8.70 -1.90
C GLU A 138 8.63 8.19 -0.46
N ALA A 139 9.04 9.06 0.47
CA ALA A 139 9.14 8.73 1.88
C ALA A 139 7.77 8.44 2.49
N GLU A 140 6.75 9.25 2.15
CA GLU A 140 5.37 8.98 2.56
C GLU A 140 4.89 7.63 2.03
N TRP A 141 5.21 7.30 0.78
CA TRP A 141 4.87 6.02 0.17
C TRP A 141 5.54 4.85 0.91
N GLU A 142 6.84 4.91 1.19
CA GLU A 142 7.54 3.81 1.88
C GLU A 142 7.08 3.66 3.32
N TYR A 143 6.88 4.76 4.04
CA TYR A 143 6.33 4.76 5.40
C TYR A 143 4.97 4.06 5.44
N ALA A 144 4.09 4.45 4.51
CA ALA A 144 2.76 3.90 4.33
C ALA A 144 2.78 2.41 3.96
N ALA A 145 3.68 2.00 3.06
CA ALA A 145 3.83 0.59 2.68
C ALA A 145 4.24 -0.25 3.90
N ARG A 146 5.32 0.15 4.59
CA ARG A 146 5.86 -0.55 5.75
C ARG A 146 4.87 -0.67 6.90
N SER A 147 4.05 0.35 7.13
CA SER A 147 3.01 0.36 8.17
C SER A 147 3.53 -0.05 9.56
N GLY A 148 4.75 0.36 9.89
CA GLY A 148 5.43 0.05 11.16
C GLY A 148 6.36 -1.18 11.14
N THR A 149 6.44 -1.91 10.03
CA THR A 149 7.36 -3.05 9.88
C THR A 149 8.72 -2.65 9.34
N THR A 150 9.75 -3.47 9.61
CA THR A 150 11.10 -3.32 9.07
C THR A 150 11.46 -4.39 8.04
N THR A 151 10.53 -5.32 7.78
CA THR A 151 10.68 -6.41 6.81
C THR A 151 10.52 -5.91 5.36
N PRO A 152 10.89 -6.73 4.35
CA PRO A 152 10.69 -6.37 2.94
C PRO A 152 9.23 -6.02 2.61
N PHE A 153 8.28 -6.75 3.21
CA PHE A 153 6.84 -6.52 3.05
C PHE A 153 6.20 -6.34 4.43
N ALA A 154 5.06 -5.64 4.52
CA ALA A 154 4.28 -5.55 5.77
C ALA A 154 3.74 -6.91 6.21
N PHE A 155 3.74 -7.90 5.31
CA PHE A 155 3.37 -9.28 5.57
C PHE A 155 4.52 -10.16 6.07
N GLY A 156 5.74 -9.61 6.20
CA GLY A 156 6.93 -10.32 6.65
C GLY A 156 8.01 -10.45 5.57
N SER A 157 8.77 -11.53 5.62
CA SER A 157 9.93 -11.78 4.74
C SER A 157 9.58 -12.29 3.35
N CYS A 158 8.41 -12.91 3.17
CA CYS A 158 7.93 -13.43 1.90
C CYS A 158 6.67 -12.72 1.44
N LEU A 159 6.53 -12.56 0.12
CA LEU A 159 5.29 -12.14 -0.53
C LEU A 159 4.66 -13.35 -1.20
N SER A 160 3.44 -13.69 -0.81
CA SER A 160 2.65 -14.74 -1.44
C SER A 160 1.78 -14.19 -2.56
N ALA A 161 1.49 -15.00 -3.59
CA ALA A 161 0.51 -14.66 -4.62
C ALA A 161 -0.95 -14.56 -4.11
N PHE A 162 -1.21 -14.95 -2.84
CA PHE A 162 -2.47 -14.68 -2.14
C PHE A 162 -2.50 -13.34 -1.40
N GLN A 163 -1.38 -12.61 -1.39
CA GLN A 163 -1.23 -11.32 -0.71
C GLN A 163 -1.08 -10.16 -1.69
N ALA A 164 -0.63 -10.43 -2.92
CA ALA A 164 -0.47 -9.40 -3.94
C ALA A 164 -0.49 -9.98 -5.36
N ASN A 165 -0.76 -9.12 -6.34
CA ASN A 165 -0.72 -9.44 -7.75
C ASN A 165 0.66 -9.08 -8.33
N TYR A 166 1.50 -10.09 -8.55
CA TYR A 166 2.83 -9.96 -9.15
C TYR A 166 3.17 -11.25 -9.92
N ASN A 167 4.37 -11.35 -10.50
CA ASN A 167 4.86 -12.57 -11.12
C ASN A 167 5.34 -13.58 -10.06
N GLY A 168 4.40 -14.38 -9.55
CA GLY A 168 4.64 -15.40 -8.53
C GLY A 168 5.62 -16.52 -8.92
N ASN A 169 6.04 -16.62 -10.19
CA ASN A 169 7.06 -17.59 -10.60
C ASN A 169 8.46 -17.26 -10.04
N TYR A 170 8.68 -16.00 -9.63
CA TYR A 170 9.94 -15.47 -9.13
C TYR A 170 9.73 -14.82 -7.75
N PRO A 171 9.53 -15.65 -6.70
CA PRO A 171 9.50 -15.19 -5.32
C PRO A 171 10.91 -14.77 -4.87
N LEU A 172 11.02 -14.14 -3.69
CA LEU A 172 12.32 -13.92 -3.07
C LEU A 172 13.01 -15.27 -2.75
N GLU A 173 14.33 -15.27 -2.65
CA GLU A 173 15.10 -16.44 -2.23
C GLU A 173 14.54 -17.05 -0.92
N GLY A 174 14.30 -18.37 -0.93
CA GLY A 174 13.73 -19.11 0.20
C GLY A 174 12.20 -19.03 0.33
N CYS A 175 11.52 -18.24 -0.49
CA CYS A 175 10.06 -18.14 -0.50
C CYS A 175 9.41 -19.08 -1.55
N SER A 176 8.14 -19.42 -1.34
CA SER A 176 7.39 -20.31 -2.22
C SER A 176 6.94 -19.62 -3.51
N LYS A 177 7.01 -20.33 -4.64
CA LYS A 177 6.40 -19.87 -5.90
C LYS A 177 4.87 -19.79 -5.78
N GLY A 178 4.27 -18.93 -6.59
CA GLY A 178 2.83 -18.73 -6.68
C GLY A 178 2.35 -18.45 -8.10
N SER A 179 1.07 -18.11 -8.23
CA SER A 179 0.44 -17.80 -9.52
C SER A 179 0.95 -16.49 -10.13
N TYR A 180 0.81 -16.37 -11.44
CA TYR A 180 1.09 -15.14 -12.20
C TYR A 180 -0.11 -14.80 -13.09
N LEU A 181 -0.84 -13.75 -12.73
CA LEU A 181 -2.12 -13.40 -13.38
C LEU A 181 -1.95 -12.67 -14.72
N GLN A 182 -0.78 -12.08 -14.98
CA GLN A 182 -0.44 -11.41 -16.26
C GLN A 182 -1.33 -10.21 -16.65
N LYS A 183 -2.03 -9.61 -15.67
CA LYS A 183 -2.88 -8.43 -15.85
C LYS A 183 -3.14 -7.72 -14.53
N THR A 184 -3.62 -6.49 -14.58
CA THR A 184 -4.21 -5.83 -13.41
C THR A 184 -5.49 -6.53 -12.97
N ILE A 185 -5.82 -6.39 -11.69
CA ILE A 185 -7.08 -6.84 -11.11
C ILE A 185 -7.74 -5.69 -10.35
N SER A 186 -8.99 -5.86 -9.93
CA SER A 186 -9.69 -4.87 -9.12
C SER A 186 -8.90 -4.52 -7.87
N VAL A 187 -8.84 -3.24 -7.52
CA VAL A 187 -8.17 -2.79 -6.31
C VAL A 187 -8.82 -3.41 -5.07
N GLY A 188 -8.03 -3.60 -4.01
CA GLY A 188 -8.49 -4.18 -2.76
C GLY A 188 -8.86 -5.67 -2.85
N SER A 189 -8.34 -6.39 -3.86
CA SER A 189 -8.58 -7.83 -4.00
C SER A 189 -7.86 -8.68 -2.94
N PHE A 190 -6.83 -8.12 -2.29
CA PHE A 190 -6.07 -8.77 -1.23
C PHE A 190 -6.27 -8.06 0.12
N LEU A 191 -5.72 -8.63 1.19
CA LEU A 191 -5.75 -7.99 2.50
C LEU A 191 -4.92 -6.70 2.50
N PRO A 192 -5.35 -5.65 3.22
CA PRO A 192 -4.54 -4.45 3.38
C PRO A 192 -3.41 -4.69 4.39
N ASN A 193 -2.44 -3.77 4.44
CA ASN A 193 -1.52 -3.68 5.57
C ASN A 193 -2.24 -3.19 6.86
N ILE A 194 -1.52 -3.09 7.99
CA ILE A 194 -2.14 -2.77 9.28
C ILE A 194 -2.70 -1.34 9.35
N TRP A 195 -2.38 -0.49 8.39
CA TRP A 195 -2.96 0.85 8.25
C TRP A 195 -4.15 0.90 7.28
N GLY A 196 -4.59 -0.23 6.72
CA GLY A 196 -5.76 -0.26 5.84
C GLY A 196 -5.47 0.16 4.40
N LEU A 197 -4.19 0.11 3.97
CA LEU A 197 -3.79 0.36 2.59
C LEU A 197 -3.65 -0.95 1.83
N TYR A 198 -4.24 -0.99 0.64
CA TYR A 198 -4.28 -2.14 -0.25
C TYR A 198 -3.26 -1.99 -1.38
N ASP A 199 -2.87 -3.13 -1.96
CA ASP A 199 -2.11 -3.22 -3.20
C ASP A 199 -0.75 -2.50 -3.19
N MET A 200 -0.17 -2.26 -2.00
CA MET A 200 1.15 -1.61 -1.86
C MET A 200 2.32 -2.44 -2.46
N TYR A 201 2.08 -3.71 -2.83
CA TYR A 201 3.12 -4.69 -3.18
C TYR A 201 2.84 -5.42 -4.50
N GLY A 202 2.38 -4.71 -5.52
CA GLY A 202 2.08 -5.28 -6.82
C GLY A 202 0.92 -4.54 -7.47
N ASN A 203 0.21 -5.23 -8.37
CA ASN A 203 -0.84 -4.69 -9.23
C ASN A 203 -0.29 -3.60 -10.18
N LEU A 204 0.09 -2.42 -9.68
CA LEU A 204 0.77 -1.37 -10.44
C LEU A 204 1.93 -0.74 -9.69
N PHE A 205 2.98 -0.41 -10.43
CA PHE A 205 3.93 0.58 -9.94
C PHE A 205 3.20 1.91 -9.78
N GLU A 206 3.58 2.70 -8.80
CA GLU A 206 2.90 3.95 -8.49
C GLU A 206 3.84 5.14 -8.62
N TRP A 207 3.42 6.13 -9.40
CA TRP A 207 4.07 7.44 -9.44
C TRP A 207 4.05 8.12 -8.08
N VAL A 208 5.19 8.66 -7.67
CA VAL A 208 5.32 9.55 -6.51
C VAL A 208 5.84 10.93 -6.96
N GLU A 209 5.83 11.92 -6.07
CA GLU A 209 6.20 13.29 -6.40
C GLU A 209 7.69 13.43 -6.76
N ASP A 210 8.56 12.69 -6.09
CA ASP A 210 10.01 12.83 -6.15
C ASP A 210 10.62 12.65 -7.55
N ILE A 211 11.65 13.47 -7.82
CA ILE A 211 12.60 13.24 -8.91
C ILE A 211 13.49 12.05 -8.51
N TYR A 212 13.80 11.17 -9.46
CA TYR A 212 14.73 10.08 -9.21
C TYR A 212 16.18 10.57 -9.27
N SER A 213 16.98 10.11 -8.31
CA SER A 213 18.43 10.28 -8.31
C SER A 213 19.09 9.01 -7.81
N ASP A 214 20.12 8.58 -8.55
CA ASP A 214 20.98 7.43 -8.27
C ASP A 214 22.12 7.78 -7.31
N LYS A 215 22.44 9.08 -7.18
CA LYS A 215 23.58 9.59 -6.37
C LYS A 215 23.34 9.55 -4.86
N GLY A 216 22.25 8.92 -4.40
CA GLY A 216 21.87 8.87 -3.00
C GLY A 216 21.48 10.27 -2.49
N VAL A 217 20.20 10.63 -2.64
CA VAL A 217 19.68 11.89 -2.10
C VAL A 217 19.75 11.92 -0.57
N TYR A 218 19.69 10.74 0.04
CA TYR A 218 19.62 10.56 1.49
C TYR A 218 20.98 10.17 2.09
N ILE A 219 22.01 10.98 1.84
CA ILE A 219 23.34 10.83 2.47
C ILE A 219 23.41 11.38 3.91
N VAL A 220 22.25 11.66 4.50
CA VAL A 220 22.13 12.17 5.88
C VAL A 220 21.54 11.10 6.77
N GLU A 221 21.97 11.05 8.04
CA GLU A 221 21.47 10.04 8.99
C GLU A 221 19.99 10.21 9.31
N GLN A 222 19.52 11.46 9.37
CA GLN A 222 18.14 11.82 9.63
C GLN A 222 17.70 12.98 8.74
N ILE A 223 16.47 12.91 8.23
CA ILE A 223 15.82 13.98 7.49
C ILE A 223 14.34 14.05 7.82
N ASP A 224 13.79 15.27 7.85
CA ASP A 224 12.38 15.53 8.14
C ASP A 224 11.65 15.87 6.84
N ASP A 225 10.46 15.26 6.64
CA ASP A 225 9.56 15.44 5.49
C ASP A 225 10.27 15.51 4.11
N PRO A 226 11.14 14.55 3.76
CA PRO A 226 11.95 14.66 2.56
C PRO A 226 11.10 14.59 1.29
N ILE A 227 11.49 15.44 0.33
CA ILE A 227 11.07 15.41 -1.06
C ILE A 227 12.26 15.83 -1.92
N TYR A 228 12.65 15.00 -2.90
CA TYR A 228 13.70 15.37 -3.83
C TYR A 228 13.16 16.13 -5.04
N THR A 229 13.43 17.43 -5.07
CA THR A 229 13.10 18.33 -6.20
C THR A 229 14.33 18.82 -6.95
N GLY A 230 15.47 18.11 -6.82
CA GLY A 230 16.74 18.47 -7.43
C GLY A 230 16.77 18.26 -8.95
N SER A 231 17.97 18.18 -9.52
CA SER A 231 18.13 17.92 -10.95
C SER A 231 17.90 16.44 -11.29
N GLY A 232 17.14 16.19 -12.36
CA GLY A 232 16.89 14.86 -12.88
C GLY A 232 15.78 14.88 -13.93
N SER A 233 15.77 13.87 -14.79
CA SER A 233 14.81 13.76 -15.91
C SER A 233 13.75 12.68 -15.70
N TYR A 234 13.85 11.95 -14.58
CA TYR A 234 13.00 10.79 -14.28
C TYR A 234 12.25 11.04 -12.97
N ARG A 235 11.05 10.48 -12.84
CA ARG A 235 10.25 10.47 -11.62
C ARG A 235 10.29 9.08 -11.00
N VAL A 236 10.25 9.04 -9.68
CA VAL A 236 10.27 7.78 -8.92
C VAL A 236 8.95 7.03 -9.11
N VAL A 237 9.04 5.70 -9.18
CA VAL A 237 7.90 4.79 -9.00
C VAL A 237 8.20 3.73 -7.94
N ARG A 238 7.14 3.24 -7.28
CA ARG A 238 7.22 2.35 -6.10
C ARG A 238 6.21 1.18 -6.20
N GLY A 239 6.43 0.12 -5.42
CA GLY A 239 5.45 -0.96 -5.19
C GLY A 239 5.51 -2.20 -6.09
N GLY A 240 6.17 -2.12 -7.25
CA GLY A 240 6.11 -3.21 -8.23
C GLY A 240 4.75 -3.29 -8.89
N SER A 241 4.56 -4.24 -9.81
CA SER A 241 3.34 -4.36 -10.62
C SER A 241 2.93 -5.80 -10.82
N TRP A 242 1.80 -6.05 -11.49
CA TRP A 242 1.39 -7.38 -11.92
C TRP A 242 2.49 -8.12 -12.69
N TYR A 243 3.35 -7.41 -13.43
CA TYR A 243 4.46 -7.97 -14.22
C TYR A 243 5.75 -8.19 -13.41
N SER A 244 5.86 -7.55 -12.25
CA SER A 244 7.09 -7.50 -11.45
C SER A 244 7.38 -8.83 -10.75
N ILE A 245 8.66 -9.13 -10.56
CA ILE A 245 9.09 -10.20 -9.65
C ILE A 245 9.01 -9.69 -8.19
N ALA A 246 9.04 -10.61 -7.21
CA ALA A 246 8.90 -10.25 -5.79
C ALA A 246 9.93 -9.21 -5.31
N GLN A 247 11.16 -9.26 -5.84
CA GLN A 247 12.21 -8.28 -5.58
C GLN A 247 11.74 -6.84 -5.79
N ASN A 248 11.00 -6.58 -6.87
CA ASN A 248 10.58 -5.23 -7.23
C ASN A 248 9.36 -4.77 -6.44
N CYS A 249 8.73 -5.67 -5.69
CA CYS A 249 7.59 -5.38 -4.82
C CYS A 249 8.02 -5.09 -3.38
N ARG A 250 9.32 -5.18 -3.03
CA ARG A 250 9.78 -4.86 -1.67
C ARG A 250 9.50 -3.39 -1.35
N SER A 251 9.22 -3.09 -0.08
CA SER A 251 8.95 -1.72 0.40
C SER A 251 10.09 -0.75 0.05
N ALA A 252 11.34 -1.21 0.13
CA ALA A 252 12.52 -0.41 -0.19
C ALA A 252 12.78 -0.29 -1.70
N TYR A 253 12.24 -1.16 -2.56
CA TYR A 253 12.61 -1.20 -3.97
C TYR A 253 12.14 0.04 -4.73
N ARG A 254 13.09 0.76 -5.34
CA ARG A 254 12.86 2.02 -6.05
C ARG A 254 13.15 1.83 -7.54
N SER A 255 12.30 2.38 -8.39
CA SER A 255 12.56 2.49 -9.83
C SER A 255 12.18 3.88 -10.34
N SER A 256 12.36 4.12 -11.63
CA SER A 256 12.07 5.43 -12.23
C SER A 256 11.79 5.35 -13.71
N TYR A 257 10.95 6.28 -14.18
CA TYR A 257 10.56 6.41 -15.57
C TYR A 257 10.49 7.89 -15.97
N SER A 258 10.53 8.17 -17.27
CA SER A 258 10.38 9.54 -17.76
C SER A 258 8.98 10.04 -17.38
N PRO A 259 8.81 11.31 -16.97
CA PRO A 259 7.51 11.82 -16.50
C PRO A 259 6.41 11.76 -17.57
N GLY A 260 6.75 11.59 -18.86
CA GLY A 260 5.81 11.40 -19.95
C GLY A 260 5.52 9.94 -20.33
N ASP A 261 6.21 8.97 -19.72
CA ASP A 261 6.01 7.55 -20.01
C ASP A 261 4.62 7.07 -19.57
N ARG A 262 4.00 6.23 -20.40
CA ARG A 262 2.68 5.64 -20.17
C ARG A 262 2.79 4.15 -20.36
N LEU A 263 2.86 3.40 -19.27
CA LEU A 263 3.00 1.94 -19.30
C LEU A 263 1.80 1.27 -18.64
N ASN A 264 1.41 0.11 -19.15
CA ASN A 264 0.29 -0.69 -18.62
C ASN A 264 0.56 -1.38 -17.28
N ARG A 265 1.66 -1.00 -16.63
CA ARG A 265 2.12 -1.49 -15.34
C ARG A 265 2.41 -0.36 -14.35
N ILE A 266 2.09 0.89 -14.73
CA ILE A 266 2.25 2.07 -13.89
C ILE A 266 0.92 2.81 -13.79
N GLY A 267 0.51 3.09 -12.56
CA GLY A 267 -0.59 3.96 -12.18
C GLY A 267 -0.12 4.89 -11.05
N PHE A 268 -1.02 5.22 -10.13
CA PHE A 268 -0.71 6.07 -8.98
C PHE A 268 -1.81 5.96 -7.92
N ARG A 269 -1.45 6.35 -6.69
CA ARG A 269 -2.40 6.73 -5.63
C ARG A 269 -2.11 8.16 -5.19
N ILE A 270 -3.07 8.78 -4.53
CA ILE A 270 -2.94 10.17 -4.09
C ILE A 270 -2.99 10.29 -2.56
N VAL A 271 -2.43 11.39 -2.06
CA VAL A 271 -2.57 11.82 -0.67
C VAL A 271 -3.31 13.14 -0.59
N ARG A 272 -3.76 13.47 0.61
CA ARG A 272 -4.37 14.75 0.96
C ARG A 272 -3.82 15.22 2.30
N ILE A 273 -3.30 16.44 2.35
CA ILE A 273 -2.95 17.07 3.64
C ILE A 273 -4.24 17.34 4.45
N PRO A 274 -4.21 17.29 5.79
CA PRO A 274 -5.40 17.55 6.63
C PRO A 274 -6.10 18.87 6.30
#